data_AF-A0A7W3QQ97-F1
#
_entry.id   AF-A0A7W3QQ97-F1
#
_cell.length_a   1.000
_cell.length_b   1.000
_cell.length_c   1.000
_cell.angle_alpha   90.00
_cell.angle_beta   90.00
_cell.angle_gamma   90.00
#
_symmetry.space_group_name_H-M   'P 1'
#
loop_
_entity.id
_entity.type
_entity.pdbx_description
1 polymer ?
#
loop_
_entity_poly.entity_id
_entity_poly.type
_entity_poly.pdbx_seq_one_letter_code
_entity_poly.pdbx_strand_id
1 'polypeptide(L)'
;MNGIDAALYSGSKTYFFKGDRYIRVSRGDTGPGTVDPGYPAPISNWGWPSGFGANGIDAALNSGSKTYFFKGDRYIRVTRGETGPGTVDPGYPAPISNWGWDREFIVVHFKSLLKVDSAVQDFIDDQFGAMRDLFTRSRVDVRRGSTEDLSGDSDLDSLLALDVGACLLGRPTEEHEELFAHRDGAADTDLVIYIVQTLVGGSGNLVGCATHPSGKPGAAVVVTSSRWLLAHEVGHVLSLRHVPRTPTTNSDFLMWPNTGWTNVPPDVSTAETTKMLDSALTRPDPF
;
A
#
# COMPACT_ATOMS: atom_id res chain seq x y z
N MET A 1 -11.59 2.61 35.11
CA MET A 1 -11.56 2.18 33.70
C MET A 1 -10.69 3.16 32.94
N ASN A 2 -9.63 2.70 32.27
CA ASN A 2 -8.71 3.57 31.54
C ASN A 2 -9.02 3.47 30.04
N GLY A 3 -9.70 4.49 29.49
CA GLY A 3 -9.93 4.64 28.05
C GLY A 3 -11.34 4.30 27.54
N ILE A 4 -11.64 4.80 26.35
CA ILE A 4 -12.83 4.54 25.52
C ILE A 4 -12.40 3.79 24.26
N ASP A 5 -13.31 3.05 23.63
CA ASP A 5 -13.02 2.36 22.35
C ASP A 5 -13.42 3.25 21.16
N ALA A 6 -14.56 3.94 21.25
CA ALA A 6 -15.02 4.86 20.21
C ALA A 6 -15.80 6.05 20.78
N ALA A 7 -15.87 7.14 20.01
CA ALA A 7 -16.73 8.28 20.29
C ALA A 7 -17.50 8.71 19.04
N LEU A 8 -18.74 9.17 19.21
CA LEU A 8 -19.58 9.67 18.13
C LEU A 8 -20.18 11.01 18.51
N TYR A 9 -19.78 12.08 17.82
CA TYR A 9 -20.47 13.35 17.85
C TYR A 9 -21.77 13.29 17.04
N SER A 10 -22.87 13.78 17.61
CA SER A 10 -24.22 13.58 17.07
C SER A 10 -25.13 14.75 17.41
N GLY A 11 -24.74 15.96 17.02
CA GLY A 11 -25.46 17.20 17.31
C GLY A 11 -25.34 17.57 18.79
N SER A 12 -26.45 17.79 19.48
CA SER A 12 -26.45 18.10 20.92
C SER A 12 -25.98 16.94 21.83
N LYS A 13 -25.68 15.78 21.24
CA LYS A 13 -25.32 14.54 21.92
C LYS A 13 -23.95 14.06 21.49
N THR A 14 -23.24 13.45 22.42
CA THR A 14 -22.04 12.67 22.15
C THR A 14 -22.15 11.30 22.79
N TYR A 15 -21.79 10.25 22.05
CA TYR A 15 -21.78 8.88 22.55
C TYR A 15 -20.33 8.45 22.77
N PHE A 16 -20.07 7.76 23.88
CA PHE A 16 -18.77 7.14 24.15
C PHE A 16 -18.99 5.66 24.41
N PHE A 17 -18.23 4.81 23.73
CA PHE A 17 -18.38 3.36 23.74
C PHE A 17 -17.19 2.71 24.45
N LYS A 18 -17.45 1.69 25.26
CA LYS A 18 -16.43 0.87 25.91
C LYS A 18 -16.96 -0.54 26.15
N GLY A 19 -16.29 -1.53 25.58
CA GLY A 19 -16.77 -2.91 25.58
C GLY A 19 -18.18 -2.98 25.04
N ASP A 20 -19.03 -3.78 25.66
CA ASP A 20 -20.44 -3.98 25.31
C ASP A 20 -21.37 -2.82 25.70
N ARG A 21 -20.85 -1.69 26.23
CA ARG A 21 -21.66 -0.58 26.75
C ARG A 21 -21.30 0.76 26.14
N TYR A 22 -22.21 1.71 26.29
CA TYR A 22 -22.00 3.09 25.90
C TYR A 22 -22.67 4.06 26.88
N ILE A 23 -22.15 5.29 26.91
CA ILE A 23 -22.82 6.43 27.55
C ILE A 23 -23.28 7.42 26.48
N ARG A 24 -24.38 8.13 26.75
CA ARG A 24 -24.79 9.31 26.00
C ARG A 24 -24.60 10.54 26.87
N VAL A 25 -23.98 11.57 26.31
CA VAL A 25 -23.66 12.82 26.98
C VAL A 25 -24.35 13.96 26.26
N SER A 26 -25.07 14.80 27.01
CA SER A 26 -25.53 16.11 26.55
C SER A 26 -24.40 17.12 26.65
N ARG A 27 -23.96 17.68 25.51
CA ARG A 27 -22.92 18.71 25.46
C ARG A 27 -23.06 19.60 24.23
N GLY A 28 -22.50 20.80 24.33
CA GLY A 28 -22.21 21.64 23.17
C GLY A 28 -20.87 21.25 22.51
N ASP A 29 -20.37 22.14 21.67
CA ASP A 29 -19.16 21.91 20.86
C ASP A 29 -17.92 21.59 21.73
N THR A 30 -17.80 22.23 22.90
CA THR A 30 -16.68 22.06 23.83
C THR A 30 -17.14 21.66 25.24
N GLY A 31 -16.18 21.19 26.06
CA GLY A 31 -16.42 20.81 27.45
C GLY A 31 -16.86 19.35 27.65
N PRO A 32 -16.90 18.88 28.90
CA PRO A 32 -17.16 17.47 29.22
C PRO A 32 -18.63 17.06 29.07
N GLY A 33 -19.58 18.00 29.18
CA GLY A 33 -21.01 17.71 29.15
C GLY A 33 -21.54 17.02 30.40
N THR A 34 -22.79 16.56 30.31
CA THR A 34 -23.49 15.81 31.36
C THR A 34 -23.92 14.45 30.81
N VAL A 35 -23.58 13.36 31.52
CA VAL A 35 -24.09 12.02 31.19
C VAL A 35 -25.59 11.99 31.40
N ASP A 36 -26.33 11.57 30.38
CA ASP A 36 -27.78 11.46 30.44
C ASP A 36 -28.20 10.36 31.46
N PRO A 37 -29.37 10.47 32.10
CA PRO A 37 -29.89 9.39 32.95
C PRO A 37 -30.08 8.08 32.17
N GLY A 38 -29.81 6.93 32.83
CA GLY A 38 -29.98 5.59 32.25
C GLY A 38 -28.73 5.02 31.56
N TYR A 39 -27.60 5.71 31.63
CA TYR A 39 -26.32 5.26 31.09
C TYR A 39 -25.30 4.91 32.20
N PRO A 40 -24.36 3.97 31.97
CA PRO A 40 -24.11 3.25 30.72
C PRO A 40 -25.18 2.20 30.38
N ALA A 41 -25.53 2.11 29.10
CA ALA A 41 -26.49 1.13 28.58
C ALA A 41 -25.77 0.14 27.65
N PRO A 42 -26.24 -1.11 27.51
CA PRO A 42 -25.62 -2.08 26.61
C PRO A 42 -25.89 -1.71 25.14
N ILE A 43 -24.89 -1.90 24.28
CA ILE A 43 -24.98 -1.64 22.83
C ILE A 43 -26.01 -2.60 22.19
N SER A 44 -26.17 -3.80 22.73
CA SER A 44 -27.18 -4.78 22.25
C SER A 44 -28.62 -4.24 22.25
N ASN A 45 -28.94 -3.22 23.08
CA ASN A 45 -30.23 -2.53 23.04
C ASN A 45 -30.52 -1.82 21.70
N TRP A 46 -29.50 -1.61 20.86
CA TRP A 46 -29.64 -0.97 19.55
C TRP A 46 -30.22 -1.91 18.49
N GLY A 47 -30.17 -3.23 18.73
CA GLY A 47 -30.82 -4.22 17.85
C GLY A 47 -30.27 -4.28 16.43
N TRP A 48 -28.99 -3.95 16.22
CA TRP A 48 -28.38 -3.99 14.90
C TRP A 48 -28.27 -5.44 14.36
N PRO A 49 -28.30 -5.62 13.01
CA PRO A 49 -28.32 -6.94 12.37
C PRO A 49 -27.19 -7.85 12.86
N SER A 50 -27.50 -9.13 13.06
CA SER A 50 -26.57 -10.16 13.51
C SER A 50 -25.83 -9.84 14.83
N GLY A 51 -26.40 -8.95 15.65
CA GLY A 51 -25.77 -8.53 16.91
C GLY A 51 -24.53 -7.66 16.70
N PHE A 52 -24.41 -6.96 15.56
CA PHE A 52 -23.28 -6.07 15.30
C PHE A 52 -23.05 -5.11 16.47
N GLY A 53 -21.81 -4.99 16.93
CA GLY A 53 -21.44 -4.11 18.04
C GLY A 53 -21.87 -4.58 19.43
N ALA A 54 -22.56 -5.72 19.60
CA ALA A 54 -23.05 -6.17 20.91
C ALA A 54 -21.94 -6.40 21.94
N ASN A 55 -20.72 -6.72 21.49
CA ASN A 55 -19.53 -6.89 22.33
C ASN A 55 -18.56 -5.69 22.22
N GLY A 56 -19.03 -4.57 21.68
CA GLY A 56 -18.24 -3.38 21.42
C GLY A 56 -17.99 -3.09 19.95
N ILE A 57 -17.61 -1.84 19.70
CA ILE A 57 -17.27 -1.28 18.39
C ILE A 57 -15.85 -0.69 18.47
N ASP A 58 -15.17 -0.65 17.34
CA ASP A 58 -13.79 -0.19 17.25
C ASP A 58 -13.72 1.30 16.85
N ALA A 59 -14.70 1.78 16.08
CA ALA A 59 -14.82 3.19 15.74
C ALA A 59 -16.28 3.59 15.42
N ALA A 60 -16.56 4.89 15.49
CA ALA A 60 -17.81 5.47 15.05
C ALA A 60 -17.53 6.80 14.33
N LEU A 61 -18.22 7.05 13.22
CA LEU A 61 -18.04 8.24 12.38
C LEU A 61 -19.40 8.83 12.04
N ASN A 62 -19.58 10.12 12.30
CA ASN A 62 -20.69 10.89 11.75
C ASN A 62 -20.27 11.55 10.44
N SER A 63 -21.01 11.33 9.36
CA SER A 63 -20.73 11.86 8.03
C SER A 63 -22.02 12.31 7.36
N GLY A 64 -22.36 13.59 7.55
CA GLY A 64 -23.57 14.19 6.99
C GLY A 64 -24.84 13.55 7.57
N SER A 65 -25.68 12.97 6.72
CA SER A 65 -26.91 12.28 7.13
C SER A 65 -26.71 10.82 7.55
N LYS A 66 -25.47 10.33 7.50
CA LYS A 66 -25.13 8.94 7.78
C LYS A 66 -24.20 8.84 8.97
N THR A 67 -24.36 7.76 9.73
CA THR A 67 -23.41 7.38 10.77
C THR A 67 -22.87 6.00 10.44
N TYR A 68 -21.57 5.81 10.63
CA TYR A 68 -20.88 4.57 10.38
C TYR A 68 -20.35 4.02 11.71
N PHE A 69 -20.51 2.72 11.92
CA PHE A 69 -19.96 2.01 13.08
C PHE A 69 -19.13 0.84 12.59
N PHE A 70 -17.93 0.71 13.13
CA PHE A 70 -16.91 -0.24 12.65
C PHE A 70 -16.67 -1.29 13.72
N LYS A 71 -16.56 -2.55 13.30
CA LYS A 71 -16.19 -3.68 14.15
C LYS A 71 -15.48 -4.76 13.34
N GLY A 72 -14.23 -5.05 13.70
CA GLY A 72 -13.38 -5.99 12.96
C GLY A 72 -13.19 -5.53 11.53
N ASP A 73 -13.41 -6.43 10.58
CA ASP A 73 -13.32 -6.20 9.13
C ASP A 73 -14.62 -5.66 8.51
N ARG A 74 -15.62 -5.30 9.32
CA ARG A 74 -16.94 -4.88 8.82
C ARG A 74 -17.39 -3.56 9.43
N TYR A 75 -18.31 -2.92 8.73
CA TYR A 75 -18.98 -1.72 9.21
C TYR A 75 -20.46 -1.75 8.85
N ILE A 76 -21.26 -1.04 9.63
CA ILE A 76 -22.64 -0.70 9.28
C ILE A 76 -22.72 0.78 8.93
N ARG A 77 -23.60 1.11 7.98
CA ARG A 77 -24.02 2.49 7.71
C ARG A 77 -25.47 2.63 8.16
N VAL A 78 -25.73 3.63 9.00
CA VAL A 78 -27.06 3.89 9.54
C VAL A 78 -27.55 5.28 9.17
N THR A 79 -28.84 5.38 8.93
CA THR A 79 -29.58 6.64 8.87
C THR A 79 -30.17 6.93 10.24
N ARG A 80 -29.77 8.02 10.89
CA ARG A 80 -30.22 8.37 12.24
C ARG A 80 -30.28 9.88 12.48
N GLY A 81 -31.09 10.27 13.45
CA GLY A 81 -31.04 11.62 14.05
C GLY A 81 -30.03 11.70 15.20
N GLU A 82 -30.18 12.67 16.09
CA GLU A 82 -29.25 12.85 17.21
C GLU A 82 -29.25 11.69 18.22
N THR A 83 -30.39 11.00 18.35
CA THR A 83 -30.56 9.92 19.31
C THR A 83 -31.10 8.63 18.74
N GLY A 84 -30.88 7.55 19.50
CA GLY A 84 -31.35 6.21 19.16
C GLY A 84 -30.46 5.48 18.14
N PRO A 85 -30.87 4.27 17.77
CA PRO A 85 -30.00 3.36 17.03
C PRO A 85 -29.89 3.63 15.54
N GLY A 86 -30.85 4.37 14.99
CA GLY A 86 -30.98 4.53 13.54
C GLY A 86 -31.50 3.28 12.84
N THR A 87 -31.68 3.42 11.53
CA THR A 87 -31.98 2.31 10.63
C THR A 87 -30.72 1.95 9.87
N VAL A 88 -30.30 0.69 9.92
CA VAL A 88 -29.19 0.18 9.12
C VAL A 88 -29.63 0.14 7.66
N ASP A 89 -28.84 0.77 6.78
CA ASP A 89 -29.14 0.80 5.35
C ASP A 89 -29.04 -0.63 4.76
N PRO A 90 -29.74 -0.94 3.65
CA PRO A 90 -29.60 -2.22 2.97
C PRO A 90 -28.15 -2.49 2.51
N GLY A 91 -27.73 -3.75 2.59
CA GLY A 91 -26.38 -4.19 2.19
C GLY A 91 -25.33 -4.17 3.31
N TYR A 92 -25.72 -3.82 4.54
CA TYR A 92 -24.84 -3.78 5.71
C TYR A 92 -25.17 -4.88 6.74
N PRO A 93 -24.19 -5.39 7.51
CA PRO A 93 -22.79 -4.97 7.55
C PRO A 93 -22.00 -5.29 6.28
N ALA A 94 -21.19 -4.35 5.81
CA ALA A 94 -20.36 -4.45 4.61
C ALA A 94 -18.87 -4.54 5.00
N PRO A 95 -17.99 -5.10 4.15
CA PRO A 95 -16.57 -5.19 4.47
C PRO A 95 -15.90 -3.81 4.44
N ILE A 96 -15.02 -3.54 5.39
CA ILE A 96 -14.23 -2.30 5.47
C ILE A 96 -13.35 -2.11 4.23
N SER A 97 -13.03 -3.19 3.51
CA SER A 97 -12.32 -3.14 2.23
C SER A 97 -12.97 -2.24 1.17
N ASN A 98 -14.27 -1.96 1.29
CA ASN A 98 -14.96 -0.97 0.46
C ASN A 98 -14.39 0.47 0.63
N TRP A 99 -13.70 0.74 1.74
CA TRP A 99 -12.98 1.98 2.01
C TRP A 99 -11.52 1.94 1.56
N GLY A 100 -11.01 0.76 1.18
CA GLY A 100 -9.61 0.55 0.82
C GLY A 100 -8.64 0.60 2.00
N TRP A 101 -9.12 0.39 3.24
CA TRP A 101 -8.28 0.34 4.46
C TRP A 101 -7.68 -1.05 4.69
N ASP A 102 -8.18 -2.09 4.02
CA ASP A 102 -7.64 -3.46 4.10
C ASP A 102 -6.45 -3.69 3.15
N ARG A 103 -5.76 -2.62 2.76
CA ARG A 103 -4.63 -2.73 1.84
C ARG A 103 -3.43 -3.24 2.61
N GLU A 104 -2.65 -4.07 1.97
CA GLU A 104 -1.30 -4.35 2.42
C GLU A 104 -0.37 -3.34 1.76
N PHE A 105 0.83 -3.15 2.27
CA PHE A 105 1.75 -2.18 1.73
C PHE A 105 3.17 -2.72 1.58
N ILE A 106 3.86 -2.20 0.57
CA ILE A 106 5.31 -2.25 0.43
C ILE A 106 5.87 -0.84 0.63
N VAL A 107 7.15 -0.74 0.98
CA VAL A 107 7.88 0.55 0.99
C VAL A 107 8.97 0.48 -0.07
N VAL A 108 9.09 1.53 -0.87
CA VAL A 108 10.06 1.63 -1.96
C VAL A 108 10.93 2.87 -1.77
N HIS A 109 12.24 2.65 -1.64
CA HIS A 109 13.27 3.68 -1.57
C HIS A 109 13.96 3.82 -2.93
N PHE A 110 14.55 4.98 -3.19
CA PHE A 110 15.31 5.25 -4.40
C PHE A 110 16.74 5.67 -4.04
N LYS A 111 17.71 5.13 -4.76
CA LYS A 111 19.13 5.47 -4.69
C LYS A 111 19.60 5.72 -6.11
N SER A 112 20.24 6.85 -6.38
CA SER A 112 20.61 7.22 -7.74
C SER A 112 22.11 7.48 -7.85
N LEU A 113 22.79 6.75 -8.73
CA LEU A 113 24.16 7.04 -9.13
C LEU A 113 24.21 8.17 -10.17
N LEU A 114 23.07 8.49 -10.78
CA LEU A 114 22.89 9.72 -11.54
C LEU A 114 22.56 10.86 -10.57
N LYS A 115 23.03 12.07 -10.87
CA LYS A 115 22.65 13.25 -10.10
C LYS A 115 21.13 13.41 -10.09
N VAL A 116 20.55 13.57 -8.90
CA VAL A 116 19.10 13.76 -8.73
C VAL A 116 18.75 15.21 -9.05
N ASP A 117 18.79 15.53 -10.34
CA ASP A 117 18.26 16.77 -10.89
C ASP A 117 16.75 16.64 -11.17
N SER A 118 16.15 17.68 -11.76
CA SER A 118 14.72 17.67 -12.08
C SER A 118 14.32 16.53 -13.01
N ALA A 119 15.18 16.13 -13.96
CA ALA A 119 14.82 15.09 -14.92
C ALA A 119 14.81 13.70 -14.27
N VAL A 120 15.79 13.41 -13.41
CA VAL A 120 15.81 12.16 -12.62
C VAL A 120 14.66 12.14 -11.62
N GLN A 121 14.37 13.28 -10.98
CA GLN A 121 13.25 13.40 -10.05
C GLN A 121 11.89 13.17 -10.75
N ASP A 122 11.68 13.76 -11.93
CA ASP A 122 10.46 13.57 -12.73
C ASP A 122 10.30 12.09 -13.14
N PHE A 123 11.40 11.42 -13.51
CA PHE A 123 11.40 9.98 -13.80
C PHE A 123 10.99 9.15 -12.58
N ILE A 124 11.58 9.41 -11.41
CA ILE A 124 11.22 8.72 -10.16
C ILE A 124 9.73 8.90 -9.87
N ASP A 125 9.24 10.13 -9.97
CA ASP A 125 7.87 10.49 -9.61
C ASP A 125 6.85 9.83 -10.56
N ASP A 126 7.11 9.80 -11.86
CA ASP A 126 6.24 9.12 -12.84
C ASP A 126 6.24 7.60 -12.65
N GLN A 127 7.42 6.98 -12.50
CA GLN A 127 7.53 5.53 -12.29
C GLN A 127 6.87 5.09 -10.98
N PHE A 128 7.11 5.83 -9.89
CA PHE A 128 6.50 5.56 -8.58
C PHE A 128 4.98 5.73 -8.63
N GLY A 129 4.50 6.82 -9.22
CA GLY A 129 3.07 7.10 -9.38
C GLY A 129 2.37 6.01 -10.20
N ALA A 130 2.92 5.65 -11.36
CA ALA A 130 2.38 4.60 -12.21
C ALA A 130 2.33 3.24 -11.52
N MET A 131 3.38 2.87 -10.79
CA MET A 131 3.42 1.63 -10.02
C MET A 131 2.38 1.63 -8.89
N ARG A 132 2.28 2.72 -8.12
CA ARG A 132 1.31 2.84 -7.03
C ARG A 132 -0.13 2.75 -7.54
N ASP A 133 -0.47 3.47 -8.61
CA ASP A 133 -1.80 3.44 -9.22
C ASP A 133 -2.18 2.04 -9.75
N LEU A 134 -1.19 1.28 -10.21
CA LEU A 134 -1.40 -0.09 -10.69
C LEU A 134 -1.59 -1.06 -9.52
N PHE A 135 -0.66 -1.08 -8.56
CA PHE A 135 -0.63 -2.07 -7.47
C PHE A 135 -1.76 -1.87 -6.46
N THR A 136 -2.25 -0.64 -6.29
CA THR A 136 -3.40 -0.38 -5.42
C THR A 136 -4.68 -1.06 -5.92
N ARG A 137 -4.78 -1.39 -7.22
CA ARG A 137 -5.87 -2.21 -7.79
C ARG A 137 -5.77 -3.67 -7.34
N SER A 138 -4.56 -4.10 -6.99
CA SER A 138 -4.23 -5.41 -6.42
C SER A 138 -4.17 -5.39 -4.88
N ARG A 139 -4.76 -4.37 -4.23
CA ARG A 139 -4.78 -4.19 -2.77
C ARG A 139 -3.39 -4.01 -2.13
N VAL A 140 -2.35 -3.71 -2.92
CA VAL A 140 -1.01 -3.38 -2.44
C VAL A 140 -0.77 -1.89 -2.60
N ASP A 141 -0.80 -1.14 -1.50
CA ASP A 141 -0.33 0.25 -1.49
C ASP A 141 1.20 0.28 -1.59
N VAL A 142 1.70 1.30 -2.29
CA VAL A 142 3.14 1.52 -2.43
C VAL A 142 3.46 2.80 -1.70
N ARG A 143 4.18 2.67 -0.58
CA ARG A 143 4.63 3.79 0.24
C ARG A 143 6.01 4.24 -0.20
N ARG A 144 6.19 5.56 -0.27
CA ARG A 144 7.47 6.15 -0.66
C ARG A 144 8.40 6.19 0.56
N GLY A 145 9.58 5.58 0.40
CA GLY A 145 10.70 5.74 1.31
C GLY A 145 11.55 6.97 0.97
N SER A 146 12.81 6.93 1.36
CA SER A 146 13.80 7.96 1.04
C SER A 146 14.23 7.94 -0.43
N THR A 147 14.61 9.10 -0.95
CA THR A 147 15.42 9.23 -2.18
C THR A 147 16.81 9.72 -1.78
N GLU A 148 17.86 9.07 -2.26
CA GLU A 148 19.26 9.46 -2.02
C GLU A 148 20.01 9.67 -3.33
N ASP A 149 20.80 10.74 -3.38
CA ASP A 149 21.73 11.05 -4.46
C ASP A 149 23.12 10.53 -4.09
N LEU A 150 23.57 9.50 -4.81
CA LEU A 150 24.88 8.85 -4.67
C LEU A 150 25.87 9.31 -5.75
N SER A 151 25.48 10.23 -6.64
CA SER A 151 26.30 10.63 -7.80
C SER A 151 27.57 11.40 -7.45
N GLY A 152 27.70 11.86 -6.21
CA GLY A 152 28.90 12.50 -5.68
C GLY A 152 29.92 11.54 -5.08
N ASP A 153 29.58 10.25 -4.98
CA ASP A 153 30.46 9.23 -4.42
C ASP A 153 31.31 8.59 -5.52
N SER A 154 32.57 9.01 -5.62
CA SER A 154 33.51 8.53 -6.63
C SER A 154 33.84 7.04 -6.51
N ASP A 155 33.62 6.43 -5.34
CA ASP A 155 33.86 4.99 -5.18
C ASP A 155 32.83 4.17 -5.97
N LEU A 156 31.67 4.77 -6.29
CA LEU A 156 30.58 4.14 -7.06
C LEU A 156 30.65 4.42 -8.57
N ASP A 157 31.63 5.19 -9.05
CA ASP A 157 31.74 5.56 -10.48
C ASP A 157 31.81 4.32 -11.39
N SER A 158 32.42 3.24 -10.92
CA SER A 158 32.52 1.98 -11.66
C SER A 158 31.17 1.28 -11.84
N LEU A 159 30.21 1.54 -10.97
CA LEU A 159 28.87 0.93 -10.95
C LEU A 159 27.83 1.73 -11.75
N LEU A 160 28.21 2.86 -12.37
CA LEU A 160 27.34 3.60 -13.29
C LEU A 160 26.88 2.73 -14.47
N ALA A 161 27.77 1.87 -14.96
CA ALA A 161 27.50 0.86 -15.97
C ALA A 161 27.41 -0.53 -15.31
N LEU A 162 26.34 -0.73 -14.53
CA LEU A 162 26.19 -1.88 -13.66
C LEU A 162 26.16 -3.22 -14.42
N ASP A 163 27.12 -4.10 -14.17
CA ASP A 163 27.10 -5.49 -14.64
C ASP A 163 26.05 -6.29 -13.87
N VAL A 164 24.95 -6.59 -14.56
CA VAL A 164 23.86 -7.42 -14.05
C VAL A 164 23.90 -8.86 -14.55
N GLY A 165 24.94 -9.24 -15.30
CA GLY A 165 25.05 -10.53 -15.96
C GLY A 165 23.84 -10.80 -16.85
N ALA A 166 23.29 -12.01 -16.80
CA ALA A 166 22.06 -12.34 -17.52
C ALA A 166 20.77 -11.87 -16.81
N CYS A 167 20.88 -11.13 -15.70
CA CYS A 167 19.78 -10.73 -14.83
C CYS A 167 18.85 -11.91 -14.45
N LEU A 168 19.43 -12.97 -13.89
CA LEU A 168 18.67 -14.13 -13.45
C LEU A 168 18.32 -13.98 -11.97
N LEU A 169 17.02 -13.92 -11.66
CA LEU A 169 16.52 -13.77 -10.30
C LEU A 169 17.19 -14.76 -9.33
N GLY A 170 17.72 -14.23 -8.22
CA GLY A 170 18.46 -14.98 -7.21
C GLY A 170 19.92 -15.28 -7.56
N ARG A 171 20.48 -14.67 -8.61
CA ARG A 171 21.89 -14.79 -9.01
C ARG A 171 22.55 -13.41 -9.15
N PRO A 172 22.70 -12.65 -8.04
CA PRO A 172 23.39 -11.36 -8.08
C PRO A 172 24.83 -11.51 -8.57
N THR A 173 25.32 -10.48 -9.24
CA THR A 173 26.74 -10.29 -9.56
C THR A 173 27.47 -9.66 -8.38
N GLU A 174 28.80 -9.59 -8.44
CA GLU A 174 29.60 -8.87 -7.43
C GLU A 174 29.20 -7.39 -7.35
N GLU A 175 28.91 -6.76 -8.49
CA GLU A 175 28.46 -5.37 -8.53
C GLU A 175 27.06 -5.17 -7.91
N HIS A 176 26.16 -6.16 -7.99
CA HIS A 176 24.91 -6.13 -7.21
C HIS A 176 25.20 -6.18 -5.71
N GLU A 177 26.13 -7.02 -5.27
CA GLU A 177 26.47 -7.14 -3.83
C GLU A 177 27.02 -5.83 -3.27
N GLU A 178 27.87 -5.16 -4.04
CA GLU A 178 28.45 -3.86 -3.75
C GLU A 178 27.37 -2.76 -3.74
N LEU A 179 26.69 -2.54 -4.87
CA LEU A 179 25.70 -1.47 -4.99
C LEU A 179 24.58 -1.58 -3.95
N PHE A 180 24.07 -2.80 -3.71
CA PHE A 180 22.94 -3.00 -2.81
C PHE A 180 23.35 -2.88 -1.33
N ALA A 181 24.64 -2.81 -1.01
CA ALA A 181 25.10 -2.43 0.32
C ALA A 181 24.73 -0.97 0.67
N HIS A 182 24.57 -0.09 -0.34
CA HIS A 182 24.17 1.31 -0.18
C HIS A 182 22.65 1.42 -0.05
N ARG A 183 22.13 1.03 1.11
CA ARG A 183 20.68 0.95 1.38
C ARG A 183 20.24 1.80 2.58
N ASP A 184 20.97 2.86 2.87
CA ASP A 184 20.75 3.66 4.08
C ASP A 184 19.31 4.14 4.22
N GLY A 185 18.75 3.97 5.42
CA GLY A 185 17.36 4.34 5.72
C GLY A 185 16.29 3.39 5.21
N ALA A 186 16.63 2.30 4.50
CA ALA A 186 15.70 1.24 4.12
C ALA A 186 15.78 0.06 5.11
N ALA A 187 14.65 -0.40 5.64
CA ALA A 187 14.62 -1.62 6.45
C ALA A 187 14.86 -2.86 5.59
N ASP A 188 15.18 -4.00 6.22
CA ASP A 188 15.39 -5.27 5.51
C ASP A 188 14.18 -5.73 4.69
N THR A 189 12.98 -5.31 5.08
CA THR A 189 11.71 -5.58 4.39
C THR A 189 11.34 -4.55 3.33
N ASP A 190 12.08 -3.45 3.21
CA ASP A 190 11.79 -2.38 2.26
C ASP A 190 12.58 -2.58 0.97
N LEU A 191 11.96 -2.28 -0.16
CA LEU A 191 12.57 -2.43 -1.48
C LEU A 191 13.42 -1.20 -1.80
N VAL A 192 14.58 -1.41 -2.41
CA VAL A 192 15.46 -0.33 -2.86
C VAL A 192 15.62 -0.36 -4.38
N ILE A 193 15.36 0.76 -5.03
CA ILE A 193 15.49 0.94 -6.47
C ILE A 193 16.73 1.77 -6.75
N TYR A 194 17.66 1.18 -7.50
CA TYR A 194 18.90 1.81 -7.91
C TYR A 194 18.77 2.37 -9.32
N ILE A 195 19.07 3.65 -9.51
CA ILE A 195 19.08 4.30 -10.82
C ILE A 195 20.54 4.42 -11.27
N VAL A 196 20.85 3.74 -12.37
CA VAL A 196 22.19 3.66 -12.96
C VAL A 196 22.19 4.19 -14.39
N GLN A 197 23.36 4.42 -14.97
CA GLN A 197 23.49 4.95 -16.32
C GLN A 197 23.15 3.89 -17.37
N THR A 198 23.67 2.67 -17.21
CA THR A 198 23.40 1.54 -18.09
C THR A 198 23.40 0.24 -17.30
N LEU A 199 22.75 -0.79 -17.85
CA LEU A 199 22.86 -2.16 -17.38
C LEU A 199 23.67 -2.95 -18.41
N VAL A 200 24.73 -3.60 -17.94
CA VAL A 200 25.66 -4.38 -18.75
C VAL A 200 25.44 -5.87 -18.47
N GLY A 201 25.55 -6.70 -19.51
CA GLY A 201 25.44 -8.16 -19.40
C GLY A 201 24.30 -8.77 -20.23
N GLY A 202 24.34 -10.09 -20.40
CA GLY A 202 23.34 -10.85 -21.14
C GLY A 202 23.31 -10.55 -22.66
N SER A 203 22.22 -10.96 -23.31
CA SER A 203 21.96 -10.66 -24.72
C SER A 203 20.84 -9.62 -24.83
N GLY A 204 21.19 -8.35 -25.10
CA GLY A 204 20.24 -7.25 -25.35
C GLY A 204 20.57 -5.97 -24.60
N ASN A 205 19.72 -4.95 -24.78
CA ASN A 205 19.77 -3.69 -24.01
C ASN A 205 18.76 -3.77 -22.87
N LEU A 206 19.21 -4.20 -21.69
CA LEU A 206 18.37 -4.22 -20.49
C LEU A 206 18.13 -2.79 -20.02
N VAL A 207 16.90 -2.50 -19.59
CA VAL A 207 16.52 -1.22 -18.97
C VAL A 207 16.11 -1.38 -17.51
N GLY A 208 15.92 -2.62 -17.05
CA GLY A 208 15.65 -2.98 -15.66
C GLY A 208 16.23 -4.35 -15.32
N CYS A 209 16.56 -4.54 -14.05
CA CYS A 209 16.94 -5.82 -13.50
C CYS A 209 16.52 -5.94 -12.02
N ALA A 210 15.59 -6.83 -11.73
CA ALA A 210 15.13 -7.14 -10.37
C ALA A 210 15.96 -8.20 -9.62
N THR A 211 17.13 -8.57 -10.14
CA THR A 211 18.06 -9.44 -9.40
C THR A 211 18.67 -8.65 -8.25
N HIS A 212 18.79 -9.29 -7.09
CA HIS A 212 19.25 -8.64 -5.87
C HIS A 212 19.87 -9.66 -4.89
N PRO A 213 20.77 -9.22 -3.99
CA PRO A 213 21.29 -10.06 -2.92
C PRO A 213 20.22 -10.51 -1.91
N SER A 214 20.48 -11.63 -1.24
CA SER A 214 19.59 -12.13 -0.19
C SER A 214 19.45 -11.10 0.95
N GLY A 215 18.20 -10.84 1.38
CA GLY A 215 17.90 -9.86 2.43
C GLY A 215 17.97 -8.39 2.00
N LYS A 216 18.32 -8.10 0.74
CA LYS A 216 18.38 -6.75 0.16
C LYS A 216 17.41 -6.63 -1.03
N PRO A 217 16.09 -6.74 -0.82
CA PRO A 217 15.12 -6.75 -1.92
C PRO A 217 15.18 -5.44 -2.71
N GLY A 218 15.20 -5.52 -4.04
CA GLY A 218 15.34 -4.34 -4.87
C GLY A 218 15.54 -4.64 -6.35
N ALA A 219 15.77 -3.58 -7.11
CA ALA A 219 16.03 -3.64 -8.55
C ALA A 219 16.94 -2.49 -8.99
N ALA A 220 17.67 -2.68 -10.08
CA ALA A 220 18.38 -1.62 -10.79
C ALA A 220 17.62 -1.25 -12.07
N VAL A 221 17.51 0.03 -12.38
CA VAL A 221 16.83 0.55 -13.57
C VAL A 221 17.62 1.67 -14.24
N VAL A 222 17.37 1.84 -15.53
CA VAL A 222 17.88 2.96 -16.34
C VAL A 222 16.73 3.94 -16.60
N VAL A 223 17.04 5.24 -16.61
CA VAL A 223 16.07 6.28 -16.98
C VAL A 223 15.55 6.01 -18.39
N THR A 224 14.22 5.92 -18.53
CA THR A 224 13.54 5.54 -19.77
C THR A 224 12.16 6.17 -19.85
N SER A 225 11.57 6.20 -21.04
CA SER A 225 10.16 6.58 -21.27
C SER A 225 9.17 5.43 -21.03
N SER A 226 9.65 4.23 -20.70
CA SER A 226 8.80 3.07 -20.41
C SER A 226 8.12 3.21 -19.04
N ARG A 227 6.93 3.79 -19.02
CA ARG A 227 6.21 4.21 -17.79
C ARG A 227 5.97 3.12 -16.73
N TRP A 228 5.83 1.86 -17.13
CA TRP A 228 5.56 0.74 -16.22
C TRP A 228 6.78 -0.14 -15.93
N LEU A 229 7.99 0.31 -16.32
CA LEU A 229 9.24 -0.43 -16.07
C LEU A 229 9.41 -0.73 -14.59
N LEU A 230 9.28 0.28 -13.72
CA LEU A 230 9.50 0.07 -12.30
C LEU A 230 8.48 -0.92 -11.71
N ALA A 231 7.21 -0.82 -12.10
CA ALA A 231 6.18 -1.76 -11.68
C ALA A 231 6.51 -3.20 -12.12
N HIS A 232 7.08 -3.37 -13.31
CA HIS A 232 7.53 -4.67 -13.81
C HIS A 232 8.66 -5.25 -12.95
N GLU A 233 9.72 -4.47 -12.69
CA GLU A 233 10.85 -4.95 -11.89
C GLU A 233 10.43 -5.23 -10.44
N VAL A 234 9.65 -4.34 -9.82
CA VAL A 234 9.13 -4.57 -8.47
C VAL A 234 8.21 -5.79 -8.44
N GLY A 235 7.42 -6.05 -9.48
CA GLY A 235 6.64 -7.27 -9.57
C GLY A 235 7.51 -8.52 -9.48
N HIS A 236 8.68 -8.55 -10.13
CA HIS A 236 9.63 -9.65 -9.95
C HIS A 236 10.14 -9.80 -8.51
N VAL A 237 10.44 -8.69 -7.83
CA VAL A 237 10.81 -8.71 -6.40
C VAL A 237 9.68 -9.28 -5.54
N LEU A 238 8.42 -9.01 -5.91
CA LEU A 238 7.21 -9.59 -5.31
C LEU A 238 6.83 -10.96 -5.89
N SER A 239 7.81 -11.71 -6.39
CA SER A 239 7.67 -13.10 -6.87
C SER A 239 6.84 -13.29 -8.15
N LEU A 240 6.56 -12.23 -8.90
CA LEU A 240 5.95 -12.34 -10.23
C LEU A 240 6.96 -12.85 -11.27
N ARG A 241 6.45 -13.49 -12.31
CA ARG A 241 7.25 -14.13 -13.37
C ARG A 241 6.64 -13.79 -14.72
N HIS A 242 7.49 -13.74 -15.74
CA HIS A 242 7.06 -13.43 -17.09
C HIS A 242 5.92 -14.31 -17.55
N VAL A 243 4.93 -13.69 -18.19
CA VAL A 243 3.92 -14.43 -18.95
C VAL A 243 4.54 -14.99 -20.25
N PRO A 244 4.02 -16.11 -20.79
CA PRO A 244 4.49 -16.64 -22.06
C PRO A 244 4.32 -15.64 -23.20
N ARG A 245 5.20 -15.67 -24.21
CA ARG A 245 5.09 -14.80 -25.40
C ARG A 245 3.94 -15.14 -26.36
N THR A 246 3.22 -16.21 -26.07
CA THR A 246 2.10 -16.70 -26.88
C THR A 246 0.92 -17.01 -25.95
N PRO A 247 -0.31 -16.55 -26.27
CA PRO A 247 -0.66 -15.68 -27.40
C PRO A 247 -0.04 -14.28 -27.29
N THR A 248 0.05 -13.55 -28.40
CA THR A 248 0.61 -12.18 -28.41
C THR A 248 -0.18 -11.22 -27.54
N THR A 249 -1.46 -11.48 -27.30
CA THR A 249 -2.31 -10.71 -26.36
C THR A 249 -1.78 -10.72 -24.93
N ASN A 250 -0.84 -11.61 -24.59
CA ASN A 250 -0.17 -11.56 -23.30
C ASN A 250 0.67 -10.27 -23.10
N SER A 251 0.90 -9.47 -24.15
CA SER A 251 1.47 -8.13 -24.04
C SER A 251 0.57 -7.15 -23.29
N ASP A 252 -0.68 -7.52 -22.98
CA ASP A 252 -1.54 -6.73 -22.11
C ASP A 252 -1.13 -6.83 -20.63
N PHE A 253 -0.41 -7.89 -20.21
CA PHE A 253 -0.04 -8.11 -18.81
C PHE A 253 1.25 -7.41 -18.40
N LEU A 254 1.33 -6.96 -17.14
CA LEU A 254 2.49 -6.29 -16.56
C LEU A 254 3.77 -7.11 -16.73
N MET A 255 3.70 -8.43 -16.51
CA MET A 255 4.83 -9.34 -16.63
C MET A 255 5.18 -9.73 -18.08
N TRP A 256 4.75 -8.95 -19.08
CA TRP A 256 5.22 -9.12 -20.45
C TRP A 256 6.76 -8.96 -20.53
N PRO A 257 7.53 -9.83 -21.22
CA PRO A 257 9.00 -9.85 -21.14
C PRO A 257 9.76 -8.64 -21.73
N ASN A 258 9.06 -7.59 -22.14
CA ASN A 258 9.66 -6.34 -22.62
C ASN A 258 8.73 -5.17 -22.28
N THR A 259 9.16 -3.95 -22.55
CA THR A 259 8.41 -2.73 -22.21
C THR A 259 7.31 -2.35 -23.19
N GLY A 260 6.96 -3.23 -24.13
CA GLY A 260 5.96 -3.01 -25.18
C GLY A 260 4.54 -3.44 -24.78
N TRP A 261 4.03 -2.94 -23.66
CA TRP A 261 2.67 -3.24 -23.22
C TRP A 261 1.62 -2.65 -24.17
N THR A 262 0.61 -3.45 -24.51
CA THR A 262 -0.47 -3.05 -25.44
C THR A 262 -1.71 -2.54 -24.74
N ASN A 263 -1.97 -3.00 -23.52
CA ASN A 263 -2.97 -2.44 -22.62
C ASN A 263 -2.30 -1.43 -21.69
N VAL A 264 -2.89 -0.24 -21.55
CA VAL A 264 -2.32 0.87 -20.77
C VAL A 264 -3.39 1.45 -19.83
N PRO A 265 -3.26 1.25 -18.50
CA PRO A 265 -2.19 0.52 -17.81
C PRO A 265 -2.24 -1.00 -18.09
N PRO A 266 -1.11 -1.71 -17.98
CA PRO A 266 -1.08 -3.16 -18.17
C PRO A 266 -1.85 -3.87 -17.07
N ASP A 267 -2.29 -5.09 -17.36
CA ASP A 267 -3.08 -5.91 -16.47
C ASP A 267 -2.21 -6.65 -15.44
N VAL A 268 -2.71 -6.75 -14.21
CA VAL A 268 -2.19 -7.66 -13.18
C VAL A 268 -3.30 -8.67 -12.89
N SER A 269 -3.03 -9.93 -13.19
CA SER A 269 -4.00 -11.01 -12.99
C SER A 269 -4.31 -11.25 -11.50
N THR A 270 -5.40 -11.94 -11.22
CA THR A 270 -5.74 -12.38 -9.85
C THR A 270 -4.65 -13.27 -9.24
N ALA A 271 -4.00 -14.11 -10.06
CA ALA A 271 -2.91 -14.98 -9.61
C ALA A 271 -1.66 -14.17 -9.26
N GLU A 272 -1.33 -13.14 -10.04
CA GLU A 272 -0.22 -12.22 -9.71
C GLU A 272 -0.56 -11.38 -8.48
N THR A 273 -1.79 -10.88 -8.37
CA THR A 273 -2.27 -10.17 -7.18
C THR A 273 -2.09 -11.00 -5.91
N THR A 274 -2.46 -12.29 -5.96
CA THR A 274 -2.29 -13.21 -4.82
C THR A 274 -0.82 -13.36 -4.45
N LYS A 275 0.07 -13.54 -5.42
CA LYS A 275 1.53 -13.63 -5.17
C LYS A 275 2.11 -12.36 -4.57
N MET A 276 1.65 -11.19 -5.01
CA MET A 276 2.10 -9.92 -4.45
C MET A 276 1.68 -9.77 -2.99
N LEU A 277 0.46 -10.17 -2.63
CA LEU A 277 -0.03 -10.15 -1.24
C LEU A 277 0.71 -11.19 -0.38
N ASP A 278 0.93 -12.41 -0.90
CA ASP A 278 1.64 -13.48 -0.19
C ASP A 278 3.16 -13.24 -0.03
N SER A 279 3.69 -12.19 -0.65
CA SER A 279 5.10 -11.83 -0.54
C SER A 279 5.47 -11.45 0.90
N ALA A 280 6.61 -11.94 1.40
CA ALA A 280 7.11 -11.57 2.73
C ALA A 280 7.45 -10.07 2.88
N LEU A 281 7.51 -9.34 1.77
CA LEU A 281 7.76 -7.88 1.74
C LEU A 281 6.47 -7.07 1.84
N THR A 282 5.32 -7.70 1.57
CA THR A 282 4.01 -7.08 1.63
C THR A 282 3.48 -7.22 3.05
N ARG A 283 3.19 -6.10 3.70
CA ARG A 283 2.86 -6.04 5.13
C ARG A 283 1.44 -5.54 5.34
N PRO A 284 0.72 -6.03 6.35
CA PRO A 284 -0.61 -5.51 6.67
C PRO A 284 -0.52 -4.02 7.03
N ASP A 285 -1.40 -3.19 6.48
CA ASP A 285 -1.54 -1.81 6.94
C ASP A 285 -2.05 -1.81 8.39
N PRO A 286 -1.34 -1.17 9.34
CA PRO A 286 -1.80 -1.11 10.73
C PRO A 286 -3.04 -0.22 10.95
N PHE A 287 -3.68 0.31 9.90
CA PHE A 287 -4.80 1.25 9.98
C PHE A 287 -6.05 0.77 9.25
#